data_AF-A0A7C2WDT3-F1
#
_entry.id   AF-A0A7C2WDT3-F1
#
_cell.length_a   1.000
_cell.length_b   1.000
_cell.length_c   1.000
_cell.angle_alpha   90.00
_cell.angle_beta   90.00
_cell.angle_gamma   90.00
#
_symmetry.space_group_name_H-M   'P 1'
#
loop_
_entity.id
_entity.type
_entity.pdbx_description
1 polymer ?
#
loop_
_entity_poly.entity_id
_entity_poly.type
_entity_poly.pdbx_seq_one_letter_code
_entity_poly.pdbx_strand_id
1 'polypeptide(L)'
;MGGTLNSIYSNVSFALQLHTKSMMRLQEQASTGARINRPSDDPSAAYRILGLESQQRALAKYTAKIAETTDTLEIGLNVMQNMSQVLADERVRLSQIISGTYDQTGRERVAEAVNDALEQIVSFANARHMDQYLFGGGGTSSAPFAVQRENGRIIGVTYQGAVDGRMIEVAPGVDAGAFYVGDDLFRVQNRGQSCVYGETGATVGSGTSSVTGTVWLTVADANADGTFELSIDDGRTWVNADGTANQAVVDSRTGKVLFVDTTGITQTGVDMVSFEGTHDVFETLINIRDLLFNDRNLSDGRIDELRNVSMGALDEVRNLLVEKTTSVGSKVGFLDRLREMLEDIQYNTEDEASGLRDADITQVAIDLSRRQVLYEMSLAVAGKLISISLLDFI
;
A
#
# COMPACT_ATOMS: atom_id res chain seq x y z
N MET A 1 12.12 71.00 52.90
CA MET A 1 11.15 70.82 51.79
C MET A 1 11.80 70.40 50.46
N GLY A 2 13.13 70.31 50.32
CA GLY A 2 13.77 69.87 49.05
C GLY A 2 13.60 68.38 48.68
N GLY A 3 13.38 67.50 49.66
CA GLY A 3 13.18 66.06 49.42
C GLY A 3 11.85 65.70 48.74
N THR A 4 10.79 66.49 48.97
CA THR A 4 9.45 66.23 48.41
C THR A 4 9.36 66.59 46.94
N LEU A 5 9.94 67.72 46.52
CA LEU A 5 10.00 68.13 45.11
C LEU A 5 10.81 67.16 44.25
N ASN A 6 11.97 66.70 44.75
CA ASN A 6 12.80 65.73 44.03
C ASN A 6 12.08 64.37 43.89
N SER A 7 11.34 63.94 44.93
CA SER A 7 10.51 62.73 44.88
C SER A 7 9.33 62.83 43.91
N ILE A 8 8.73 64.02 43.76
CA ILE A 8 7.64 64.26 42.81
C ILE A 8 8.18 64.25 41.37
N TYR A 9 9.33 64.89 41.13
CA TYR A 9 9.99 64.87 39.83
C TYR A 9 10.44 63.45 39.42
N SER A 10 11.00 62.67 40.35
CA SER A 10 11.35 61.27 40.09
C SER A 10 10.11 60.41 39.78
N ASN A 11 8.98 60.66 40.47
CA ASN A 11 7.74 59.95 40.20
C ASN A 11 7.15 60.30 38.82
N VAL A 12 7.18 61.57 38.42
CA VAL A 12 6.67 62.00 37.11
C VAL A 12 7.56 61.52 35.97
N SER A 13 8.88 61.57 36.11
CA SER A 13 9.81 61.04 35.11
C SER A 13 9.71 59.51 34.99
N PHE A 14 9.57 58.79 36.10
CA PHE A 14 9.29 57.36 36.10
C PHE A 14 7.95 57.05 35.42
N ALA A 15 6.89 57.82 35.69
CA ALA A 15 5.60 57.68 35.03
C ALA A 15 5.69 57.92 33.52
N LEU A 16 6.39 58.98 33.08
CA LEU A 16 6.62 59.26 31.65
C LEU A 16 7.36 58.10 30.97
N GLN A 17 8.43 57.59 31.57
CA GLN A 17 9.17 56.43 31.06
C GLN A 17 8.28 55.17 30.97
N LEU A 18 7.45 54.92 31.98
CA LEU A 18 6.47 53.83 31.96
C LEU A 18 5.46 53.99 30.82
N HIS A 19 4.90 55.19 30.64
CA HIS A 19 3.95 55.48 29.57
C HIS A 19 4.59 55.32 28.19
N THR A 20 5.78 55.88 27.96
CA THR A 20 6.52 55.72 26.70
C THR A 20 6.80 54.25 26.39
N LYS A 21 7.24 53.46 27.39
CA LYS A 21 7.46 52.01 27.20
C LYS A 21 6.18 51.28 26.83
N SER A 22 5.07 51.57 27.51
CA SER A 22 3.78 50.94 27.20
C SER A 22 3.26 51.33 25.82
N MET A 23 3.47 52.58 25.40
CA MET A 23 3.08 53.08 24.09
C MET A 23 3.87 52.40 22.98
N MET A 24 5.19 52.27 23.13
CA MET A 24 6.02 51.55 22.16
C MET A 24 5.58 50.09 22.00
N ARG A 25 5.25 49.40 23.11
CA ARG A 25 4.75 48.02 23.06
C ARG A 25 3.39 47.94 22.33
N LEU A 26 2.44 48.83 22.65
CA LEU A 26 1.13 48.85 21.99
C LEU A 26 1.24 49.23 20.50
N GLN A 27 2.17 50.12 20.14
CA GLN A 27 2.48 50.42 18.73
C GLN A 27 3.10 49.22 18.02
N GLU A 28 4.02 48.49 18.66
CA GLU A 28 4.60 47.26 18.12
C GLU A 28 3.51 46.21 17.90
N GLN A 29 2.64 45.96 18.89
CA GLN A 29 1.48 45.06 18.78
C GLN A 29 0.50 45.49 17.67
N ALA A 30 0.21 46.79 17.55
CA ALA A 30 -0.65 47.30 16.48
C ALA A 30 -0.03 47.12 15.08
N SER A 31 1.30 47.22 14.97
CA SER A 31 2.02 47.07 13.70
C SER A 31 2.18 45.61 13.27
N THR A 32 2.40 44.71 14.23
CA THR A 32 2.69 43.28 14.01
C THR A 32 1.43 42.43 14.00
N GLY A 33 0.33 42.92 14.60
CA GLY A 33 -0.87 42.13 14.87
C GLY A 33 -0.68 41.06 15.96
N ALA A 34 0.53 40.92 16.51
CA ALA A 34 0.86 39.92 17.51
C ALA A 34 0.86 40.55 18.91
N ARG A 35 0.18 39.90 19.86
CA ARG A 35 0.21 40.19 21.29
C ARG A 35 1.59 39.88 21.88
N ILE A 36 2.23 38.82 21.40
CA ILE A 36 3.55 38.36 21.87
C ILE A 36 4.51 38.43 20.69
N ASN A 37 5.43 39.40 20.71
CA ASN A 37 6.46 39.55 19.69
C ASN A 37 7.79 38.93 20.11
N ARG A 38 8.03 38.86 21.42
CA ARG A 38 9.28 38.35 22.00
C ARG A 38 8.97 37.44 23.18
N PRO A 39 9.78 36.40 23.44
CA PRO A 39 9.60 35.55 24.63
C PRO A 39 9.65 36.31 25.96
N SER A 40 10.30 37.49 26.00
CA SER A 40 10.32 38.37 27.17
C SER A 40 8.98 39.06 27.47
N ASP A 41 8.07 39.11 26.49
CA ASP A 41 6.78 39.80 26.62
C ASP A 41 5.79 39.02 27.50
N ASP A 42 5.84 37.70 27.39
CA ASP A 42 5.19 36.69 28.25
C ASP A 42 5.92 35.34 28.08
N PRO A 43 6.84 34.99 28.98
CA PRO A 43 7.60 33.75 28.89
C PRO A 43 6.69 32.50 28.93
N SER A 44 5.61 32.53 29.70
CA SER A 44 4.74 31.37 29.89
C SER A 44 3.93 31.06 28.62
N ALA A 45 3.34 32.09 28.01
CA ALA A 45 2.61 31.96 26.76
C ALA A 45 3.56 31.65 25.60
N ALA A 46 4.77 32.20 25.59
CA ALA A 46 5.79 31.87 24.58
C ALA A 46 6.18 30.39 24.60
N TYR A 47 6.37 29.78 25.78
CA TYR A 47 6.62 28.34 25.89
C TYR A 47 5.46 27.50 25.36
N ARG A 48 4.21 27.91 25.63
CA ARG A 48 3.03 27.20 25.14
C ARG A 48 2.88 27.27 23.63
N ILE A 49 3.07 28.47 23.04
CA ILE A 49 3.06 28.67 21.58
C ILE A 49 4.12 27.78 20.92
N LEU A 50 5.35 27.75 21.43
CA LEU A 50 6.42 26.89 20.89
C LEU A 50 6.05 25.39 20.95
N GLY A 51 5.38 24.96 22.00
CA GLY A 51 4.85 23.60 22.12
C GLY A 51 3.81 23.28 21.04
N LEU A 52 2.85 24.18 20.84
CA LEU A 52 1.81 24.06 19.82
C LEU A 52 2.40 24.06 18.39
N GLU A 53 3.35 24.95 18.09
CA GLU A 53 4.07 24.97 16.80
C GLU A 53 4.87 23.69 16.56
N SER A 54 5.49 23.12 17.61
CA SER A 54 6.15 21.82 17.51
C SER A 54 5.15 20.71 17.19
N GLN A 55 3.98 20.73 17.83
CA GLN A 55 2.91 19.77 17.58
C GLN A 55 2.35 19.89 16.16
N GLN A 56 2.09 21.10 15.66
CA GLN A 56 1.64 21.33 14.28
C GLN A 56 2.61 20.78 13.24
N ARG A 57 3.92 21.00 13.44
CA ARG A 57 4.95 20.44 12.54
C ARG A 57 4.94 18.91 12.54
N ALA A 58 4.71 18.29 13.69
CA ALA A 58 4.56 16.84 13.77
C ALA A 58 3.30 16.37 13.03
N LEU A 59 2.15 17.03 13.25
CA LEU A 59 0.90 16.72 12.55
C LEU A 59 1.03 16.87 11.03
N ALA A 60 1.65 17.95 10.55
CA ALA A 60 1.91 18.18 9.13
C ALA A 60 2.75 17.06 8.51
N LYS A 61 3.73 16.53 9.25
CA LYS A 61 4.55 15.40 8.79
C LYS A 61 3.69 14.13 8.65
N TYR A 62 2.80 13.87 9.60
CA TYR A 62 1.92 12.70 9.56
C TYR A 62 0.88 12.80 8.44
N THR A 63 0.22 13.94 8.27
CA THR A 63 -0.75 14.14 7.17
C THR A 63 -0.09 13.97 5.80
N ALA A 64 1.12 14.51 5.61
CA ALA A 64 1.90 14.29 4.39
C ALA A 64 2.27 12.82 4.17
N LYS A 65 2.64 12.08 5.23
CA LYS A 65 2.99 10.66 5.13
C LYS A 65 1.77 9.79 4.83
N ILE A 66 0.63 10.11 5.43
CA ILE A 66 -0.65 9.46 5.13
C ILE A 66 -1.01 9.69 3.67
N ALA A 67 -0.95 10.92 3.17
CA ALA A 67 -1.25 11.23 1.77
C ALA A 67 -0.38 10.41 0.80
N GLU A 68 0.95 10.38 1.00
CA GLU A 68 1.87 9.58 0.18
C GLU A 68 1.53 8.07 0.21
N THR A 69 1.14 7.57 1.39
CA THR A 69 0.78 6.17 1.58
C THR A 69 -0.55 5.85 0.88
N THR A 70 -1.57 6.70 1.07
CA THR A 70 -2.87 6.60 0.41
C THR A 70 -2.70 6.59 -1.12
N ASP A 71 -1.94 7.53 -1.68
CA ASP A 71 -1.68 7.62 -3.12
C ASP A 71 -1.06 6.31 -3.67
N THR A 72 -0.08 5.76 -2.96
CA THR A 72 0.56 4.50 -3.35
C THR A 72 -0.42 3.33 -3.29
N LEU A 73 -1.26 3.27 -2.26
CA LEU A 73 -2.27 2.23 -2.10
C LEU A 73 -3.35 2.31 -3.18
N GLU A 74 -3.82 3.52 -3.53
CA GLU A 74 -4.79 3.77 -4.60
C GLU A 74 -4.26 3.38 -5.98
N ILE A 75 -3.00 3.68 -6.28
CA ILE A 75 -2.37 3.25 -7.52
C ILE A 75 -2.32 1.71 -7.57
N GLY A 76 -1.92 1.06 -6.48
CA GLY A 76 -1.95 -0.40 -6.39
C GLY A 76 -3.36 -0.98 -6.56
N LEU A 77 -4.37 -0.34 -5.96
CA LEU A 77 -5.79 -0.70 -6.11
C LEU A 77 -6.22 -0.68 -7.58
N ASN A 78 -5.89 0.40 -8.30
CA ASN A 78 -6.23 0.54 -9.71
C ASN A 78 -5.55 -0.55 -10.57
N VAL A 79 -4.29 -0.89 -10.26
CA VAL A 79 -3.58 -1.97 -10.95
C VAL A 79 -4.25 -3.34 -10.70
N MET A 80 -4.66 -3.62 -9.45
CA MET A 80 -5.38 -4.86 -9.12
C MET A 80 -6.76 -4.93 -9.80
N GLN A 81 -7.48 -3.81 -9.88
CA GLN A 81 -8.76 -3.75 -10.61
C GLN A 81 -8.57 -4.03 -12.10
N ASN A 82 -7.54 -3.46 -12.73
CA ASN A 82 -7.22 -3.72 -14.13
C ASN A 82 -6.86 -5.19 -14.37
N MET A 83 -6.05 -5.79 -13.50
CA MET A 83 -5.77 -7.23 -13.54
C MET A 83 -7.05 -8.08 -13.41
N SER A 84 -7.94 -7.74 -12.47
CA SER A 84 -9.21 -8.44 -12.30
C SER A 84 -10.09 -8.35 -13.56
N GLN A 85 -10.06 -7.22 -14.26
CA GLN A 85 -10.77 -7.05 -15.52
C GLN A 85 -10.19 -7.95 -16.62
N VAL A 86 -8.86 -8.01 -16.75
CA VAL A 86 -8.19 -8.91 -17.70
C VAL A 86 -8.59 -10.37 -17.45
N LEU A 87 -8.56 -10.82 -16.19
CA LEU A 87 -8.99 -12.18 -15.83
C LEU A 87 -10.47 -12.44 -16.13
N ALA A 88 -11.33 -11.44 -15.94
CA ALA A 88 -12.75 -11.54 -16.27
C ALA A 88 -12.98 -11.66 -17.79
N ASP A 89 -12.25 -10.90 -18.59
CA ASP A 89 -12.33 -10.95 -20.04
C ASP A 89 -11.86 -12.32 -20.57
N GLU A 90 -10.76 -12.85 -20.03
CA GLU A 90 -10.26 -14.18 -20.41
C GLU A 90 -11.23 -15.29 -20.01
N ARG A 91 -11.89 -15.18 -18.86
CA ARG A 91 -12.98 -16.12 -18.49
C ARG A 91 -14.08 -16.13 -19.54
N VAL A 92 -14.49 -14.96 -20.03
CA VAL A 92 -15.52 -14.85 -21.08
C VAL A 92 -15.02 -15.50 -22.37
N ARG A 93 -13.79 -15.24 -22.80
CA ARG A 93 -13.20 -15.87 -24.00
C ARG A 93 -13.16 -17.39 -23.90
N LEU A 94 -12.75 -17.93 -22.74
CA LEU A 94 -12.75 -19.37 -22.50
C LEU A 94 -14.15 -19.97 -22.60
N SER A 95 -15.16 -19.28 -22.04
CA SER A 95 -16.55 -19.75 -22.14
C SER A 95 -17.08 -19.79 -23.58
N GLN A 96 -16.55 -18.96 -24.49
CA GLN A 96 -17.00 -18.91 -25.89
C GLN A 96 -16.52 -20.11 -26.71
N ILE A 97 -15.47 -20.81 -26.27
CA ILE A 97 -14.95 -22.02 -26.94
C ILE A 97 -15.96 -23.19 -26.86
N ILE A 98 -16.95 -23.14 -25.95
CA ILE A 98 -17.96 -24.19 -25.68
C ILE A 98 -18.83 -24.54 -26.91
N SER A 99 -19.06 -23.63 -27.84
CA SER A 99 -19.87 -23.97 -29.02
C SER A 99 -19.02 -24.84 -29.96
N GLY A 100 -19.24 -26.16 -29.96
CA GLY A 100 -18.54 -27.25 -30.71
C GLY A 100 -18.31 -27.04 -32.21
N THR A 101 -17.69 -25.93 -32.55
CA THR A 101 -17.58 -25.27 -33.86
C THR A 101 -16.24 -24.54 -33.98
N TYR A 102 -15.46 -24.41 -32.88
CA TYR A 102 -14.12 -23.85 -32.94
C TYR A 102 -13.17 -24.89 -33.53
N ASP A 103 -12.65 -24.57 -34.72
CA ASP A 103 -11.53 -25.27 -35.32
C ASP A 103 -10.26 -25.09 -34.47
N GLN A 104 -9.26 -25.92 -34.72
CA GLN A 104 -7.94 -25.81 -34.06
C GLN A 104 -7.39 -24.37 -34.15
N THR A 105 -7.53 -23.73 -35.30
CA THR A 105 -7.18 -22.32 -35.54
C THR A 105 -7.85 -21.36 -34.56
N GLY A 106 -9.11 -21.60 -34.22
CA GLY A 106 -9.87 -20.79 -33.29
C GLY A 106 -9.36 -20.93 -31.85
N ARG A 107 -8.97 -22.14 -31.43
CA ARG A 107 -8.36 -22.36 -30.11
C ARG A 107 -6.98 -21.73 -30.00
N GLU A 108 -6.16 -21.86 -31.04
CA GLU A 108 -4.82 -21.24 -31.10
C GLU A 108 -4.91 -19.71 -30.94
N ARG A 109 -5.89 -19.06 -31.58
CA ARG A 109 -6.13 -17.61 -31.41
C ARG A 109 -6.49 -17.22 -29.97
N VAL A 110 -7.27 -18.04 -29.28
CA VAL A 110 -7.58 -17.76 -27.86
C VAL A 110 -6.37 -18.05 -26.98
N ALA A 111 -5.57 -19.07 -27.30
CA ALA A 111 -4.31 -19.33 -26.62
C ALA A 111 -3.34 -18.14 -26.74
N GLU A 112 -3.25 -17.52 -27.92
CA GLU A 112 -2.49 -16.28 -28.12
C GLU A 112 -3.04 -15.12 -27.28
N ALA A 113 -4.36 -14.94 -27.22
CA ALA A 113 -4.97 -13.91 -26.37
C ALA A 113 -4.68 -14.13 -24.87
N VAL A 114 -4.74 -15.37 -24.38
CA VAL A 114 -4.37 -15.72 -23.01
C VAL A 114 -2.87 -15.47 -22.76
N ASN A 115 -2.02 -15.72 -23.75
CA ASN A 115 -0.61 -15.39 -23.66
C ASN A 115 -0.38 -13.88 -23.55
N ASP A 116 -1.08 -13.07 -24.33
CA ASP A 116 -1.01 -11.60 -24.24
C ASP A 116 -1.53 -11.09 -22.88
N ALA A 117 -2.62 -11.68 -22.38
CA ALA A 117 -3.14 -11.39 -21.04
C ALA A 117 -2.13 -11.74 -19.94
N LEU A 118 -1.41 -12.85 -20.06
CA LEU A 118 -0.33 -13.23 -19.14
C LEU A 118 0.81 -12.21 -19.16
N GLU A 119 1.27 -11.79 -20.34
CA GLU A 119 2.28 -10.73 -20.48
C GLU A 119 1.83 -9.42 -19.82
N GLN A 120 0.57 -9.04 -20.03
CA GLN A 120 -0.03 -7.85 -19.46
C GLN A 120 -0.09 -7.94 -17.92
N ILE A 121 -0.51 -9.07 -17.36
CA ILE A 121 -0.60 -9.27 -15.92
C ILE A 121 0.80 -9.30 -15.28
N VAL A 122 1.80 -9.88 -15.93
CA VAL A 122 3.20 -9.82 -15.47
C VAL A 122 3.72 -8.38 -15.47
N SER A 123 3.37 -7.59 -16.48
CA SER A 123 3.70 -6.16 -16.53
C SER A 123 3.05 -5.40 -15.36
N PHE A 124 1.77 -5.65 -15.10
CA PHE A 124 1.06 -5.09 -13.96
C PHE A 124 1.65 -5.55 -12.61
N ALA A 125 2.07 -6.80 -12.49
CA ALA A 125 2.66 -7.33 -11.26
C ALA A 125 4.03 -6.70 -10.96
N ASN A 126 4.69 -6.17 -11.99
CA ASN A 126 5.92 -5.40 -11.89
C ASN A 126 5.67 -3.87 -12.03
N ALA A 127 4.44 -3.40 -11.77
CA ALA A 127 4.11 -1.98 -11.80
C ALA A 127 4.90 -1.19 -10.75
N ARG A 128 5.21 0.07 -11.09
CA ARG A 128 6.04 0.98 -10.30
C ARG A 128 5.32 2.28 -9.99
N HIS A 129 5.59 2.83 -8.82
CA HIS A 129 5.23 4.18 -8.40
C HIS A 129 6.45 4.83 -7.75
N MET A 130 6.82 6.04 -8.18
CA MET A 130 7.99 6.78 -7.67
C MET A 130 9.27 5.92 -7.59
N ASP A 131 9.57 5.20 -8.68
CA ASP A 131 10.69 4.26 -8.82
C ASP A 131 10.69 3.05 -7.86
N GLN A 132 9.57 2.80 -7.18
CA GLN A 132 9.38 1.68 -6.27
C GLN A 132 8.36 0.69 -6.82
N TYR A 133 8.66 -0.60 -6.74
CA TYR A 133 7.73 -1.65 -7.13
C TYR A 133 6.59 -1.80 -6.11
N LEU A 134 5.36 -1.80 -6.60
CA LEU A 134 4.15 -1.80 -5.76
C LEU A 134 3.92 -3.12 -5.02
N PHE A 135 4.31 -4.24 -5.64
CA PHE A 135 4.01 -5.60 -5.19
C PHE A 135 5.24 -6.36 -4.67
N GLY A 136 6.31 -5.65 -4.33
CA GLY A 136 7.57 -6.24 -3.81
C GLY A 136 7.67 -6.39 -2.30
N GLY A 137 6.59 -6.10 -1.55
CA GLY A 137 6.62 -6.07 -0.10
C GLY A 137 7.61 -5.04 0.42
N GLY A 138 8.46 -5.44 1.37
CA GLY A 138 9.61 -4.65 1.83
C GLY A 138 10.71 -4.40 0.79
N GLY A 139 10.80 -5.22 -0.26
CA GLY A 139 11.80 -5.13 -1.32
C GLY A 139 11.30 -4.36 -2.53
N THR A 140 11.36 -3.03 -2.48
CA THR A 140 10.77 -2.18 -3.54
C THR A 140 11.75 -1.75 -4.65
N SER A 141 13.04 -2.09 -4.53
CA SER A 141 14.08 -1.65 -5.48
C SER A 141 14.35 -2.64 -6.62
N SER A 142 13.87 -3.87 -6.52
CA SER A 142 14.04 -4.93 -7.52
C SER A 142 12.69 -5.41 -8.03
N ALA A 143 12.65 -5.90 -9.28
CA ALA A 143 11.44 -6.44 -9.87
C ALA A 143 10.92 -7.63 -9.02
N PRO A 144 9.67 -7.58 -8.53
CA PRO A 144 9.14 -8.62 -7.64
C PRO A 144 8.83 -9.94 -8.34
N PHE A 145 8.51 -9.93 -9.64
CA PHE A 145 8.18 -11.14 -10.40
C PHE A 145 9.20 -11.37 -11.51
N ALA A 146 9.99 -12.44 -11.35
CA ALA A 146 10.92 -12.91 -12.35
C ALA A 146 10.26 -13.91 -13.30
N VAL A 147 10.45 -13.69 -14.60
CA VAL A 147 9.83 -14.48 -15.67
C VAL A 147 10.84 -15.50 -16.21
N GLN A 148 10.41 -16.76 -16.30
CA GLN A 148 11.15 -17.81 -16.99
C GLN A 148 10.55 -17.96 -18.40
N ARG A 149 11.40 -17.92 -19.42
CA ARG A 149 10.98 -18.01 -20.82
C ARG A 149 11.63 -19.19 -21.53
N GLU A 150 10.85 -19.85 -22.37
CA GLU A 150 11.31 -20.85 -23.33
C GLU A 150 10.64 -20.59 -24.68
N ASN A 151 11.43 -20.58 -25.75
CA ASN A 151 10.96 -20.26 -27.11
C ASN A 151 10.16 -18.93 -27.21
N GLY A 152 10.51 -17.94 -26.39
CA GLY A 152 9.84 -16.63 -26.34
C GLY A 152 8.58 -16.58 -25.47
N ARG A 153 8.03 -17.72 -25.04
CA ARG A 153 6.82 -17.81 -24.19
C ARG A 153 7.19 -17.88 -22.72
N ILE A 154 6.31 -17.36 -21.86
CA ILE A 154 6.45 -17.46 -20.41
C ILE A 154 6.08 -18.87 -19.95
N ILE A 155 7.01 -19.60 -19.33
CA ILE A 155 6.78 -20.96 -18.81
C ILE A 155 6.66 -20.99 -17.29
N GLY A 156 7.04 -19.92 -16.61
CA GLY A 156 6.93 -19.81 -15.16
C GLY A 156 7.19 -18.40 -14.68
N VAL A 157 6.61 -18.07 -13.54
CA VAL A 157 6.83 -16.79 -12.86
C VAL A 157 7.17 -17.10 -11.41
N THR A 158 8.24 -16.47 -10.91
CA THR A 158 8.72 -16.68 -9.54
C THR A 158 8.70 -15.36 -8.80
N TYR A 159 8.08 -15.36 -7.62
CA TYR A 159 8.13 -14.24 -6.70
C TYR A 159 9.52 -14.14 -6.07
N GLN A 160 10.13 -12.96 -6.16
CA GLN A 160 11.45 -12.63 -5.60
C GLN A 160 11.38 -11.39 -4.69
N GLY A 161 10.18 -10.91 -4.37
CA GLY A 161 9.98 -9.83 -3.41
C GLY A 161 10.13 -10.28 -1.96
N ALA A 162 9.99 -9.33 -1.04
CA ALA A 162 10.06 -9.64 0.38
C ALA A 162 8.76 -10.29 0.87
N VAL A 163 8.89 -11.26 1.76
CA VAL A 163 7.76 -11.96 2.39
C VAL A 163 7.00 -11.04 3.35
N ASP A 164 7.69 -10.08 3.95
CA ASP A 164 7.10 -9.11 4.86
C ASP A 164 6.76 -7.80 4.14
N GLY A 165 5.62 -7.21 4.50
CA GLY A 165 5.22 -5.87 4.07
C GLY A 165 6.04 -4.78 4.77
N ARG A 166 6.23 -3.64 4.10
CA ARG A 166 6.85 -2.46 4.71
C ARG A 166 5.82 -1.65 5.48
N MET A 167 5.96 -1.62 6.81
CA MET A 167 5.18 -0.78 7.69
C MET A 167 5.74 0.65 7.73
N ILE A 168 4.84 1.62 7.74
CA ILE A 168 5.13 3.03 7.85
C ILE A 168 4.33 3.58 9.02
N GLU A 169 4.99 4.23 9.96
CA GLU A 169 4.31 4.96 11.03
C GLU A 169 3.60 6.18 10.42
N VAL A 170 2.27 6.14 10.45
CA VAL A 170 1.39 7.16 9.86
C VAL A 170 0.80 8.11 10.90
N ALA A 171 0.78 7.69 12.16
CA ALA A 171 0.48 8.52 13.31
C ALA A 171 1.17 7.91 14.55
N PRO A 172 1.28 8.64 15.69
CA PRO A 172 1.94 8.12 16.88
C PRO A 172 1.36 6.78 17.32
N GLY A 173 2.15 5.70 17.19
CA GLY A 173 1.73 4.34 17.55
C GLY A 173 0.74 3.68 16.57
N VAL A 174 0.56 4.24 15.37
CA VAL A 174 -0.25 3.67 14.30
C VAL A 174 0.63 3.42 13.09
N ASP A 175 0.80 2.15 12.75
CA ASP A 175 1.53 1.70 11.58
C ASP A 175 0.58 1.27 10.45
N ALA A 176 0.91 1.65 9.22
CA ALA A 176 0.22 1.21 8.02
C ALA A 176 1.19 0.61 7.02
N GLY A 177 0.83 -0.55 6.45
CA GLY A 177 1.57 -1.14 5.34
C GLY A 177 1.32 -0.37 4.05
N ALA A 178 2.37 0.15 3.42
CA ALA A 178 2.28 0.95 2.19
C ALA A 178 2.50 0.13 0.91
N PHE A 179 3.15 -1.02 1.03
CA PHE A 179 3.50 -1.91 -0.09
C PHE A 179 2.94 -3.30 0.14
N TYR A 180 2.59 -3.96 -0.96
CA TYR A 180 1.94 -5.27 -0.91
C TYR A 180 2.93 -6.40 -1.12
N VAL A 181 2.73 -7.49 -0.40
CA VAL A 181 3.41 -8.76 -0.65
C VAL A 181 2.70 -9.41 -1.84
N GLY A 182 3.36 -9.47 -2.99
CA GLY A 182 2.79 -9.98 -4.22
C GLY A 182 2.35 -11.45 -4.14
N ASP A 183 3.05 -12.30 -3.38
CA ASP A 183 2.66 -13.71 -3.18
C ASP A 183 1.26 -13.81 -2.54
N ASP A 184 0.99 -13.00 -1.53
CA ASP A 184 -0.31 -12.97 -0.82
C ASP A 184 -1.46 -12.40 -1.67
N LEU A 185 -1.14 -11.66 -2.74
CA LEU A 185 -2.12 -11.07 -3.65
C LEU A 185 -2.50 -11.98 -4.80
N PHE A 186 -1.53 -12.74 -5.33
CA PHE A 186 -1.70 -13.50 -6.56
C PHE A 186 -1.81 -15.01 -6.35
N ARG A 187 -1.51 -15.51 -5.15
CA ARG A 187 -1.63 -16.92 -4.81
C ARG A 187 -2.63 -17.16 -3.69
N VAL A 188 -3.52 -18.12 -3.91
CA VAL A 188 -4.42 -18.61 -2.87
C VAL A 188 -3.63 -19.49 -1.90
N GLN A 189 -3.78 -19.29 -0.59
CA GLN A 189 -3.00 -19.97 0.43
C GLN A 189 -3.84 -20.91 1.31
N ASN A 190 -4.95 -21.44 0.79
CA ASN A 190 -5.87 -22.29 1.54
C ASN A 190 -5.96 -23.69 0.94
N ARG A 191 -4.90 -24.47 1.08
CA ARG A 191 -4.78 -25.79 0.42
C ARG A 191 -5.98 -26.69 0.71
N GLY A 192 -6.75 -26.96 -0.33
CA GLY A 192 -7.92 -27.82 -0.34
C GLY A 192 -7.61 -29.24 -0.82
N GLN A 193 -8.65 -29.92 -1.30
CA GLN A 193 -8.53 -31.28 -1.82
C GLN A 193 -7.82 -31.27 -3.19
N SER A 194 -7.02 -32.31 -3.43
CA SER A 194 -6.43 -32.55 -4.74
C SER A 194 -7.34 -33.44 -5.59
N CYS A 195 -7.53 -33.08 -6.84
CA CYS A 195 -8.30 -33.84 -7.81
C CYS A 195 -7.40 -34.21 -9.00
N VAL A 196 -7.40 -35.49 -9.39
CA VAL A 196 -6.78 -35.95 -10.63
C VAL A 196 -7.87 -36.09 -11.68
N TYR A 197 -7.75 -35.33 -12.74
CA TYR A 197 -8.57 -35.47 -13.93
C TYR A 197 -7.74 -36.29 -14.89
N GLY A 198 -8.19 -37.49 -15.23
CA GLY A 198 -7.34 -38.41 -15.95
C GLY A 198 -7.98 -39.74 -16.27
N GLU A 199 -7.35 -40.46 -17.20
CA GLU A 199 -7.74 -41.83 -17.51
C GLU A 199 -6.63 -42.84 -17.17
N THR A 200 -5.44 -42.38 -16.73
CA THR A 200 -4.34 -43.31 -16.42
C THR A 200 -4.63 -44.17 -15.19
N GLY A 201 -5.51 -43.70 -14.31
CA GLY A 201 -5.81 -44.33 -13.01
C GLY A 201 -4.88 -43.88 -11.88
N ALA A 202 -3.93 -42.98 -12.16
CA ALA A 202 -3.12 -42.33 -11.15
C ALA A 202 -3.98 -41.49 -10.20
N THR A 203 -3.68 -41.54 -8.91
CA THR A 203 -4.27 -40.64 -7.91
C THR A 203 -3.17 -39.95 -7.10
N VAL A 204 -3.50 -38.92 -6.32
CA VAL A 204 -2.51 -38.27 -5.47
C VAL A 204 -2.13 -39.19 -4.31
N GLY A 205 -0.82 -39.39 -4.14
CA GLY A 205 -0.28 -40.25 -3.10
C GLY A 205 -0.47 -39.70 -1.69
N SER A 206 -0.23 -40.56 -0.69
CA SER A 206 -0.37 -40.20 0.74
C SER A 206 0.63 -39.16 1.26
N GLY A 207 1.69 -38.88 0.50
CA GLY A 207 2.74 -37.91 0.82
C GLY A 207 2.29 -36.46 0.64
N THR A 208 2.98 -35.55 1.33
CA THR A 208 2.70 -34.11 1.21
C THR A 208 3.37 -33.54 -0.04
N SER A 209 2.61 -33.46 -1.14
CA SER A 209 3.09 -32.82 -2.37
C SER A 209 3.38 -31.34 -2.15
N SER A 210 4.45 -30.82 -2.75
CA SER A 210 4.84 -29.40 -2.71
C SER A 210 4.41 -28.63 -3.97
N VAL A 211 3.83 -29.31 -4.95
CA VAL A 211 3.19 -28.68 -6.10
C VAL A 211 1.96 -27.86 -5.68
N THR A 212 1.69 -26.80 -6.44
CA THR A 212 0.62 -25.83 -6.23
C THR A 212 -0.17 -25.66 -7.53
N GLY A 213 -1.42 -25.24 -7.42
CA GLY A 213 -2.29 -24.98 -8.56
C GLY A 213 -2.52 -26.25 -9.39
N THR A 214 -2.24 -26.15 -10.69
CA THR A 214 -2.45 -27.24 -11.64
C THR A 214 -1.13 -27.73 -12.21
N VAL A 215 -0.92 -29.05 -12.19
CA VAL A 215 0.26 -29.72 -12.76
C VAL A 215 -0.17 -30.84 -13.69
N TRP A 216 0.59 -31.04 -14.77
CA TRP A 216 0.38 -32.15 -15.69
C TRP A 216 1.22 -33.34 -15.27
N LEU A 217 0.58 -34.51 -15.15
CA LEU A 217 1.22 -35.80 -14.90
C LEU A 217 1.18 -36.61 -16.19
N THR A 218 2.35 -36.88 -16.77
CA THR A 218 2.49 -37.78 -17.92
C THR A 218 2.84 -39.17 -17.41
N VAL A 219 2.04 -40.16 -17.82
CA VAL A 219 2.31 -41.58 -17.60
C VAL A 219 2.63 -42.21 -18.95
N ALA A 220 3.84 -42.78 -19.08
CA ALA A 220 4.28 -43.47 -20.27
C ALA A 220 4.73 -44.90 -19.92
N ASP A 221 4.89 -45.74 -20.95
CA ASP A 221 5.48 -47.06 -20.78
C ASP A 221 6.99 -46.91 -20.55
N ALA A 222 7.49 -47.39 -19.41
CA ALA A 222 8.92 -47.52 -19.21
C ALA A 222 9.43 -48.63 -20.13
N ASN A 223 10.53 -48.36 -20.84
CA ASN A 223 11.06 -49.25 -21.87
C ASN A 223 11.07 -50.75 -21.48
N ALA A 224 10.52 -51.59 -22.37
CA ALA A 224 10.58 -53.06 -22.47
C ALA A 224 10.00 -53.96 -21.33
N ASP A 225 9.86 -53.49 -20.09
CA ASP A 225 9.51 -54.35 -18.95
C ASP A 225 8.02 -54.30 -18.52
N GLY A 226 7.19 -53.51 -19.22
CA GLY A 226 5.76 -53.38 -18.92
C GLY A 226 5.44 -52.60 -17.64
N THR A 227 6.43 -51.91 -17.08
CA THR A 227 6.28 -50.95 -15.98
C THR A 227 5.97 -49.57 -16.55
N PHE A 228 5.25 -48.73 -15.81
CA PHE A 228 5.01 -47.34 -16.19
C PHE A 228 6.12 -46.42 -15.68
N GLU A 229 6.33 -45.30 -16.35
CA GLU A 229 7.15 -44.18 -15.89
C GLU A 229 6.30 -42.90 -15.80
N LEU A 230 6.61 -42.07 -14.81
CA LEU A 230 5.90 -40.83 -14.50
C LEU A 230 6.80 -39.62 -14.69
N SER A 231 6.22 -38.54 -15.21
CA SER A 231 6.88 -37.24 -15.38
C SER A 231 5.91 -36.11 -15.03
N ILE A 232 6.40 -35.07 -14.35
CA ILE A 232 5.68 -33.80 -14.16
C ILE A 232 6.37 -32.60 -14.83
N ASP A 233 7.43 -32.84 -15.62
CA ASP A 233 8.22 -31.81 -16.29
C ASP A 233 8.28 -31.98 -17.82
N ASP A 234 7.17 -32.43 -18.39
CA ASP A 234 7.00 -32.63 -19.83
C ASP A 234 8.01 -33.62 -20.45
N GLY A 235 8.40 -34.63 -19.67
CA GLY A 235 9.25 -35.74 -20.09
C GLY A 235 10.75 -35.43 -20.02
N ARG A 236 11.15 -34.37 -19.31
CA ARG A 236 12.58 -34.08 -19.07
C ARG A 236 13.18 -35.06 -18.07
N THR A 237 12.41 -35.44 -17.05
CA THR A 237 12.80 -36.44 -16.08
C THR A 237 11.68 -37.47 -15.89
N TRP A 238 12.09 -38.73 -15.71
CA TRP A 238 11.18 -39.86 -15.57
C TRP A 238 11.49 -40.62 -14.28
N VAL A 239 10.43 -41.07 -13.61
CA VAL A 239 10.50 -41.89 -12.41
C VAL A 239 9.66 -43.14 -12.63
N ASN A 240 10.25 -44.32 -12.39
CA ASN A 240 9.52 -45.57 -12.53
C ASN A 240 8.37 -45.67 -11.51
N ALA A 241 7.21 -46.12 -11.97
CA ALA A 241 6.10 -46.52 -11.12
C ALA A 241 6.48 -47.81 -10.39
N ASP A 242 6.75 -47.70 -9.09
CA ASP A 242 7.17 -48.83 -8.26
C ASP A 242 5.99 -49.67 -7.71
N GLY A 243 4.76 -49.33 -8.10
CA GLY A 243 3.54 -49.98 -7.62
C GLY A 243 3.18 -49.62 -6.18
N THR A 244 3.74 -48.53 -5.64
CA THR A 244 3.41 -48.03 -4.31
C THR A 244 2.35 -46.92 -4.35
N ALA A 245 1.69 -46.72 -3.21
CA ALA A 245 0.72 -45.64 -3.02
C ALA A 245 1.36 -44.25 -2.77
N ASN A 246 2.68 -44.13 -2.93
CA ASN A 246 3.38 -42.90 -2.56
C ASN A 246 4.72 -42.70 -3.30
N GLN A 247 4.70 -42.76 -4.63
CA GLN A 247 5.88 -42.48 -5.45
C GLN A 247 6.10 -40.97 -5.57
N ALA A 248 7.32 -40.51 -5.28
CA ALA A 248 7.69 -39.10 -5.47
C ALA A 248 8.13 -38.85 -6.91
N VAL A 249 7.53 -37.86 -7.57
CA VAL A 249 7.90 -37.35 -8.89
C VAL A 249 8.30 -35.89 -8.75
N VAL A 250 9.44 -35.49 -9.30
CA VAL A 250 10.03 -34.16 -9.09
C VAL A 250 10.11 -33.40 -10.40
N ASP A 251 9.68 -32.15 -10.42
CA ASP A 251 9.89 -31.26 -11.57
C ASP A 251 11.33 -30.74 -11.50
N SER A 252 12.16 -31.12 -12.47
CA SER A 252 13.57 -30.72 -12.52
C SER A 252 13.79 -29.20 -12.68
N ARG A 253 12.80 -28.46 -13.17
CA ARG A 253 12.86 -27.00 -13.41
C ARG A 253 12.60 -26.22 -12.13
N THR A 254 11.64 -26.68 -11.32
CA THR A 254 11.15 -25.96 -10.15
C THR A 254 11.55 -26.60 -8.82
N GLY A 255 11.96 -27.86 -8.84
CA GLY A 255 12.20 -28.68 -7.65
C GLY A 255 10.94 -29.08 -6.90
N LYS A 256 9.74 -28.77 -7.42
CA LYS A 256 8.47 -29.15 -6.79
C LYS A 256 8.25 -30.66 -6.90
N VAL A 257 7.69 -31.25 -5.85
CA VAL A 257 7.44 -32.70 -5.75
C VAL A 257 5.95 -32.99 -5.75
N LEU A 258 5.52 -33.91 -6.61
CA LEU A 258 4.20 -34.54 -6.58
C LEU A 258 4.34 -35.97 -6.10
N PHE A 259 3.63 -36.31 -5.03
CA PHE A 259 3.44 -37.70 -4.64
C PHE A 259 2.25 -38.30 -5.39
N VAL A 260 2.48 -39.45 -6.02
CA VAL A 260 1.50 -40.16 -6.86
C VAL A 260 1.29 -41.56 -6.30
N ASP A 261 0.03 -41.98 -6.19
CA ASP A 261 -0.34 -43.37 -6.00
C ASP A 261 -0.31 -44.08 -7.36
N THR A 262 0.62 -45.02 -7.50
CA THR A 262 0.87 -45.76 -8.73
C THR A 262 0.16 -47.11 -8.77
N THR A 263 -0.55 -47.50 -7.70
CA THR A 263 -1.23 -48.81 -7.59
C THR A 263 -2.40 -48.95 -8.57
N GLY A 264 -3.03 -47.83 -8.93
CA GLY A 264 -4.20 -47.78 -9.80
C GLY A 264 -3.90 -47.52 -11.28
N ILE A 265 -2.63 -47.41 -11.67
CA ILE A 265 -2.27 -47.05 -13.04
C ILE A 265 -2.52 -48.24 -13.98
N THR A 266 -3.38 -48.04 -14.99
CA THR A 266 -3.77 -49.10 -15.94
C THR A 266 -3.43 -48.80 -17.39
N GLN A 267 -3.16 -47.54 -17.74
CA GLN A 267 -2.85 -47.13 -19.11
C GLN A 267 -1.97 -45.89 -19.16
N THR A 268 -1.27 -45.70 -20.27
CA THR A 268 -0.51 -44.48 -20.58
C THR A 268 -1.44 -43.31 -20.90
N GLY A 269 -1.02 -42.10 -20.60
CA GLY A 269 -1.80 -40.90 -20.87
C GLY A 269 -1.26 -39.68 -20.16
N VAL A 270 -1.99 -38.57 -20.29
CA VAL A 270 -1.68 -37.34 -19.56
C VAL A 270 -2.87 -36.96 -18.70
N ASP A 271 -2.60 -36.84 -17.41
CA ASP A 271 -3.57 -36.48 -16.39
C ASP A 271 -3.26 -35.08 -15.86
N MET A 272 -4.31 -34.34 -15.53
CA MET A 272 -4.20 -33.03 -14.92
C MET A 272 -4.49 -33.16 -13.44
N VAL A 273 -3.53 -32.78 -12.60
CA VAL A 273 -3.67 -32.78 -11.15
C VAL A 273 -3.89 -31.34 -10.69
N SER A 274 -5.04 -31.07 -10.09
CA SER A 274 -5.39 -29.75 -9.55
C SER A 274 -5.41 -29.80 -8.03
N PHE A 275 -4.78 -28.81 -7.40
CA PHE A 275 -4.79 -28.57 -5.96
C PHE A 275 -5.62 -27.32 -5.68
N GLU A 276 -6.90 -27.50 -5.36
CA GLU A 276 -7.80 -26.41 -5.00
C GLU A 276 -7.22 -25.57 -3.87
N GLY A 277 -7.46 -24.25 -3.89
CA GLY A 277 -6.98 -23.38 -2.82
C GLY A 277 -5.49 -23.06 -2.85
N THR A 278 -4.78 -23.44 -3.92
CA THR A 278 -3.35 -23.15 -4.11
C THR A 278 -3.02 -22.54 -5.48
N HIS A 279 -4.03 -22.10 -6.22
CA HIS A 279 -3.83 -21.53 -7.54
C HIS A 279 -3.13 -20.17 -7.48
N ASP A 280 -2.24 -19.95 -8.44
CA ASP A 280 -1.55 -18.70 -8.71
C ASP A 280 -2.02 -18.12 -10.05
N VAL A 281 -2.12 -16.79 -10.17
CA VAL A 281 -2.57 -16.12 -11.40
C VAL A 281 -1.76 -16.54 -12.62
N PHE A 282 -0.44 -16.56 -12.49
CA PHE A 282 0.47 -16.82 -13.60
C PHE A 282 0.42 -18.30 -13.99
N GLU A 283 0.54 -19.20 -13.01
CA GLU A 283 0.43 -20.65 -13.27
C GLU A 283 -0.93 -21.01 -13.88
N THR A 284 -2.01 -20.36 -13.45
CA THR A 284 -3.36 -20.59 -14.00
C THR A 284 -3.46 -20.18 -15.47
N LEU A 285 -2.97 -18.98 -15.84
CA LEU A 285 -3.00 -18.52 -17.23
C LEU A 285 -2.06 -19.32 -18.14
N ILE A 286 -0.88 -19.72 -17.63
CA ILE A 286 0.03 -20.62 -18.33
C ILE A 286 -0.66 -21.96 -18.64
N ASN A 287 -1.30 -22.56 -17.63
CA ASN A 287 -2.02 -23.81 -17.79
C ASN A 287 -3.18 -23.70 -18.79
N ILE A 288 -3.95 -22.60 -18.75
CA ILE A 288 -5.01 -22.34 -19.72
C ILE A 288 -4.44 -22.23 -21.13
N ARG A 289 -3.38 -21.43 -21.33
CA ARG A 289 -2.74 -21.26 -22.63
C ARG A 289 -2.25 -22.59 -23.20
N ASP A 290 -1.54 -23.37 -22.38
CA ASP A 290 -0.93 -24.63 -22.80
C ASP A 290 -1.98 -25.71 -23.07
N LEU A 291 -3.09 -25.71 -22.32
CA LEU A 291 -4.28 -26.53 -22.62
C LEU A 291 -4.86 -26.19 -24.00
N LEU A 292 -4.94 -24.91 -24.36
CA LEU A 292 -5.54 -24.46 -25.62
C LEU A 292 -4.64 -24.68 -26.84
N PHE A 293 -3.31 -24.51 -26.71
CA PHE A 293 -2.38 -24.91 -27.76
C PHE A 293 -2.39 -26.42 -27.99
N ASN A 294 -2.73 -27.19 -26.95
CA ASN A 294 -2.90 -28.64 -27.02
C ASN A 294 -1.69 -29.38 -27.59
N ASP A 295 -0.47 -28.98 -27.20
CA ASP A 295 0.78 -29.65 -27.59
C ASP A 295 0.81 -31.15 -27.18
N ARG A 296 -0.08 -31.53 -26.25
CA ARG A 296 -0.26 -32.90 -25.73
C ARG A 296 -1.23 -33.76 -26.54
N ASN A 297 -1.80 -33.25 -27.64
CA ASN A 297 -2.73 -33.95 -28.53
C ASN A 297 -3.94 -34.56 -27.82
N LEU A 298 -4.50 -33.85 -26.83
CA LEU A 298 -5.73 -34.24 -26.15
C LEU A 298 -6.93 -34.19 -27.12
N SER A 299 -7.92 -35.06 -26.89
CA SER A 299 -9.16 -35.05 -27.65
C SER A 299 -10.00 -33.81 -27.33
N ASP A 300 -10.83 -33.35 -28.28
CA ASP A 300 -11.64 -32.14 -28.08
C ASP A 300 -12.57 -32.25 -26.83
N GLY A 301 -13.16 -33.42 -26.60
CA GLY A 301 -13.98 -33.66 -25.40
C GLY A 301 -13.19 -33.57 -24.09
N ARG A 302 -11.90 -33.95 -24.12
CA ARG A 302 -11.02 -33.83 -22.96
C ARG A 302 -10.62 -32.38 -22.70
N ILE A 303 -10.35 -31.61 -23.75
CA ILE A 303 -10.10 -30.18 -23.64
C ILE A 303 -11.31 -29.47 -23.01
N ASP A 304 -12.53 -29.84 -23.40
CA ASP A 304 -13.76 -29.27 -22.84
C ASP A 304 -13.91 -29.53 -21.33
N GLU A 305 -13.58 -30.73 -20.87
CA GLU A 305 -13.59 -31.10 -19.46
C GLU A 305 -12.56 -30.28 -18.67
N LEU A 306 -11.30 -30.29 -19.13
CA LEU A 306 -10.20 -29.61 -18.45
C LEU A 306 -10.35 -28.09 -18.49
N ARG A 307 -10.97 -27.52 -19.54
CA ARG A 307 -11.31 -26.11 -19.59
C ARG A 307 -12.22 -25.71 -18.43
N ASN A 308 -13.23 -26.51 -18.10
CA ASN A 308 -14.14 -26.19 -16.99
C ASN A 308 -13.41 -26.14 -15.64
N VAL A 309 -12.44 -27.04 -15.45
CA VAL A 309 -11.57 -27.03 -14.26
C VAL A 309 -10.69 -25.77 -14.25
N SER A 310 -10.07 -25.43 -15.38
CA SER A 310 -9.26 -24.21 -15.51
C SER A 310 -10.07 -22.93 -15.33
N MET A 311 -11.35 -22.90 -15.74
CA MET A 311 -12.27 -21.80 -15.45
C MET A 311 -12.54 -21.66 -13.95
N GLY A 312 -12.63 -22.78 -13.21
CA GLY A 312 -12.73 -22.77 -11.75
C GLY A 312 -11.50 -22.16 -11.09
N ALA A 313 -10.30 -22.58 -11.52
CA ALA A 313 -9.04 -22.01 -11.06
C ALA A 313 -8.93 -20.50 -11.34
N LEU A 314 -9.35 -20.06 -12.54
CA LEU A 314 -9.36 -18.65 -12.93
C LEU A 314 -10.32 -17.83 -12.04
N ASP A 315 -11.48 -18.38 -11.74
CA ASP A 315 -12.46 -17.76 -10.85
C ASP A 315 -11.94 -17.65 -9.42
N GLU A 316 -11.28 -18.69 -8.91
CA GLU A 316 -10.67 -18.71 -7.58
C GLU A 316 -9.68 -17.55 -7.42
N VAL A 317 -8.75 -17.44 -8.36
CA VAL A 317 -7.71 -16.41 -8.34
C VAL A 317 -8.29 -15.01 -8.55
N ARG A 318 -9.27 -14.85 -9.45
CA ARG A 318 -9.95 -13.56 -9.65
C ARG A 318 -10.69 -13.14 -8.37
N ASN A 319 -11.36 -14.06 -7.68
CA ASN A 319 -12.08 -13.77 -6.45
C ASN A 319 -11.10 -13.36 -5.33
N LEU A 320 -9.92 -14.00 -5.24
CA LEU A 320 -8.85 -13.56 -4.35
C LEU A 320 -8.48 -12.11 -4.62
N LEU A 321 -8.26 -11.74 -5.88
CA LEU A 321 -7.86 -10.38 -6.25
C LEU A 321 -8.95 -9.34 -5.89
N VAL A 322 -10.22 -9.69 -6.07
CA VAL A 322 -11.37 -8.85 -5.65
C VAL A 322 -11.43 -8.70 -4.12
N GLU A 323 -11.20 -9.78 -3.38
CA GLU A 323 -11.12 -9.75 -1.92
C GLU A 323 -9.99 -8.83 -1.44
N LYS A 324 -8.79 -8.97 -2.02
CA LYS A 324 -7.63 -8.13 -1.69
C LYS A 324 -7.89 -6.67 -2.06
N THR A 325 -8.50 -6.40 -3.20
CA THR A 325 -8.94 -5.04 -3.61
C THR A 325 -9.88 -4.42 -2.56
N THR A 326 -10.82 -5.20 -2.04
CA THR A 326 -11.76 -4.74 -0.99
C THR A 326 -11.05 -4.45 0.33
N SER A 327 -10.11 -5.32 0.73
CA SER A 327 -9.28 -5.11 1.92
C SER A 327 -8.45 -3.83 1.82
N VAL A 328 -7.87 -3.56 0.64
CA VAL A 328 -7.13 -2.34 0.37
C VAL A 328 -8.01 -1.09 0.37
N GLY A 329 -9.16 -1.14 -0.29
CA GLY A 329 -10.10 -0.01 -0.26
C GLY A 329 -10.52 0.37 1.16
N SER A 330 -10.65 -0.62 2.05
CA SER A 330 -10.92 -0.37 3.48
C SER A 330 -9.75 0.32 4.19
N LYS A 331 -8.50 -0.01 3.86
CA LYS A 331 -7.30 0.64 4.39
C LYS A 331 -7.17 2.08 3.89
N VAL A 332 -7.40 2.32 2.61
CA VAL A 332 -7.45 3.67 2.01
C VAL A 332 -8.45 4.54 2.75
N GLY A 333 -9.69 4.08 2.90
CA GLY A 333 -10.71 4.84 3.62
C GLY A 333 -10.42 5.03 5.12
N PHE A 334 -9.69 4.11 5.76
CA PHE A 334 -9.21 4.32 7.13
C PHE A 334 -8.15 5.43 7.19
N LEU A 335 -7.18 5.42 6.28
CA LEU A 335 -6.13 6.43 6.19
C LEU A 335 -6.69 7.81 5.88
N ASP A 336 -7.66 7.93 4.99
CA ASP A 336 -8.32 9.20 4.70
C ASP A 336 -9.01 9.79 5.94
N ARG A 337 -9.78 8.96 6.68
CA ARG A 337 -10.39 9.39 7.94
C ARG A 337 -9.35 9.79 8.99
N LEU A 338 -8.23 9.07 9.04
CA LEU A 338 -7.13 9.42 9.94
C LEU A 338 -6.51 10.76 9.55
N ARG A 339 -6.30 11.00 8.25
CA ARG A 339 -5.80 12.28 7.74
C ARG A 339 -6.73 13.43 8.12
N GLU A 340 -8.03 13.30 7.85
CA GLU A 340 -9.04 14.31 8.21
C GLU A 340 -9.00 14.63 9.71
N MET A 341 -8.93 13.60 10.56
CA MET A 341 -8.82 13.79 12.01
C MET A 341 -7.54 14.53 12.43
N LEU A 342 -6.40 14.22 11.81
CA LEU A 342 -5.14 14.90 12.10
C LEU A 342 -5.13 16.35 11.58
N GLU A 343 -5.78 16.63 10.45
CA GLU A 343 -6.01 17.98 9.93
C GLU A 343 -6.88 18.79 10.90
N ASP A 344 -7.97 18.21 11.42
CA ASP A 344 -8.80 18.84 12.45
C ASP A 344 -8.01 19.18 13.72
N ILE A 345 -7.18 18.25 14.20
CA ILE A 345 -6.30 18.51 15.35
C ILE A 345 -5.30 19.62 15.02
N GLN A 346 -4.76 19.64 13.78
CA GLN A 346 -3.84 20.67 13.33
C GLN A 346 -4.52 22.05 13.34
N TYR A 347 -5.74 22.17 12.80
CA TYR A 347 -6.50 23.43 12.82
C TYR A 347 -6.81 23.90 14.23
N ASN A 348 -7.22 23.01 15.12
CA ASN A 348 -7.46 23.36 16.53
C ASN A 348 -6.17 23.82 17.24
N THR A 349 -5.03 23.19 16.92
CA THR A 349 -3.72 23.58 17.47
C THR A 349 -3.28 24.96 16.95
N GLU A 350 -3.57 25.27 15.69
CA GLU A 350 -3.35 26.61 15.09
C GLU A 350 -4.25 27.67 15.69
N ASP A 351 -5.54 27.38 15.90
CA ASP A 351 -6.46 28.30 16.56
C ASP A 351 -6.02 28.60 18.00
N GLU A 352 -5.59 27.57 18.76
CA GLU A 352 -5.04 27.77 20.11
C GLU A 352 -3.77 28.63 20.11
N ALA A 353 -2.87 28.40 19.14
CA ALA A 353 -1.65 29.20 18.99
C ALA A 353 -1.97 30.66 18.63
N SER A 354 -2.89 30.88 17.68
CA SER A 354 -3.36 32.21 17.27
C SER A 354 -4.03 32.94 18.44
N GLY A 355 -4.91 32.27 19.20
CA GLY A 355 -5.55 32.86 20.38
C GLY A 355 -4.58 33.29 21.48
N LEU A 356 -3.38 32.70 21.53
CA LEU A 356 -2.31 33.10 22.44
C LEU A 356 -1.38 34.18 21.85
N ARG A 357 -1.14 34.13 20.53
CA ARG A 357 -0.15 34.96 19.86
C ARG A 357 -0.73 36.28 19.36
N ASP A 358 -1.96 36.29 18.88
CA ASP A 358 -2.52 37.40 18.11
C ASP A 358 -3.16 38.43 19.05
N ALA A 359 -3.05 39.71 18.68
CA ALA A 359 -3.57 40.82 19.47
C ALA A 359 -4.99 41.18 19.02
N ASP A 360 -5.87 41.52 19.97
CA ASP A 360 -7.09 42.25 19.64
C ASP A 360 -6.73 43.70 19.29
N ILE A 361 -6.58 43.97 17.99
CA ILE A 361 -6.20 45.28 17.47
C ILE A 361 -7.17 46.39 17.89
N THR A 362 -8.44 46.06 18.13
CA THR A 362 -9.43 47.04 18.59
C THR A 362 -9.12 47.47 20.02
N GLN A 363 -8.90 46.51 20.90
CA GLN A 363 -8.51 46.78 22.29
C GLN A 363 -7.14 47.47 22.36
N VAL A 364 -6.17 47.04 21.54
CA VAL A 364 -4.84 47.67 21.44
C VAL A 364 -4.96 49.13 21.01
N ALA A 365 -5.82 49.46 20.04
CA ALA A 365 -6.03 50.84 19.60
C ALA A 365 -6.64 51.72 20.72
N ILE A 366 -7.62 51.19 21.46
CA ILE A 366 -8.23 51.86 22.62
C ILE A 366 -7.17 52.12 23.70
N ASP A 367 -6.38 51.11 24.05
CA ASP A 367 -5.35 51.22 25.09
C ASP A 367 -4.20 52.15 24.66
N LEU A 368 -3.83 52.15 23.38
CA LEU A 368 -2.84 53.07 22.83
C LEU A 368 -3.30 54.51 22.97
N SER A 369 -4.55 54.81 22.56
CA SER A 369 -5.15 56.14 22.72
C SER A 369 -5.21 56.57 24.20
N ARG A 370 -5.61 55.66 25.09
CA ARG A 370 -5.62 55.92 26.53
C ARG A 370 -4.23 56.26 27.07
N ARG A 371 -3.19 55.55 26.61
CA ARG A 371 -1.80 55.82 27.02
C ARG A 371 -1.25 57.12 26.42
N GLN A 372 -1.65 57.51 25.21
CA GLN A 372 -1.33 58.82 24.63
C GLN A 372 -1.89 59.95 25.51
N VAL A 373 -3.18 59.89 25.87
CA VAL A 373 -3.82 60.89 26.74
C VAL A 373 -3.14 60.97 28.11
N LEU A 374 -2.84 59.83 28.75
CA LEU A 374 -2.16 59.81 30.04
C LEU A 374 -0.72 60.35 29.97
N TYR A 375 -0.02 60.11 28.87
CA TYR A 375 1.31 60.68 28.62
C TYR A 375 1.24 62.20 28.52
N GLU A 376 0.31 62.75 27.74
CA GLU A 376 0.08 64.20 27.64
C GLU A 376 -0.30 64.83 28.98
N MET A 377 -1.18 64.19 29.76
CA MET A 377 -1.52 64.62 31.12
C MET A 377 -0.30 64.64 32.03
N SER A 378 0.53 63.59 32.00
CA SER A 378 1.76 63.52 32.80
C SER A 378 2.75 64.61 32.41
N LEU A 379 2.83 64.95 31.12
CA LEU A 379 3.67 66.02 30.60
C LEU A 379 3.16 67.41 31.01
N ALA A 380 1.84 67.62 31.01
CA ALA A 380 1.21 68.84 31.51
C ALA A 380 1.46 69.03 33.02
N VAL A 381 1.36 67.95 33.81
CA VAL A 381 1.68 67.96 35.25
C VAL A 381 3.17 68.24 35.47
N ALA A 382 4.06 67.61 34.70
CA ALA A 382 5.49 67.87 34.73
C ALA A 382 5.81 69.35 34.45
N GLY A 383 5.21 69.91 33.40
CA GLY A 383 5.37 71.32 33.03
C GLY A 383 4.90 72.28 34.13
N LYS A 384 3.77 71.95 34.79
CA LYS A 384 3.23 72.74 35.90
C LYS A 384 4.07 72.64 37.18
N LEU A 385 4.71 71.50 37.44
CA LEU A 385 5.63 71.31 38.57
C LEU A 385 6.94 72.08 38.37
N ILE A 386 7.48 72.07 37.15
CA ILE A 386 8.69 72.84 36.81
C ILE A 386 8.43 74.34 36.98
N SER A 387 7.28 74.84 36.53
CA SER A 387 6.94 76.27 36.63
C SER A 387 6.69 76.74 38.07
N ILE A 388 6.07 75.92 38.94
CA ILE A 388 5.92 76.25 40.37
C ILE A 388 7.29 76.28 41.07
N SER A 389 8.18 75.33 40.78
CA SER A 389 9.51 75.31 41.42
C SER A 389 10.38 76.52 41.07
N LEU A 390 10.18 77.09 39.87
CA LEU A 390 10.92 78.25 39.40
C LEU A 390 10.41 79.56 40.02
N LEU A 391 9.11 79.64 40.31
CA LEU A 391 8.47 80.75 41.04
C LEU A 391 8.74 80.75 42.54
N ASP A 392 9.05 79.60 43.14
CA ASP A 392 9.44 79.46 44.56
C ASP A 392 10.95 79.66 44.80
N PHE A 393 11.73 79.74 43.71
CA PHE A 393 13.20 79.94 43.72
C PHE A 393 13.60 81.41 43.42
N ILE A 394 12.69 82.20 42.85
CA ILE A 394 12.81 83.67 42.67
C ILE A 394 12.14 84.34 43.87
#